data_AF-A0A660QQT2-F1
#
_entry.id   AF-A0A660QQT2-F1
#
_cell.length_a   1.000
_cell.length_b   1.000
_cell.length_c   1.000
_cell.angle_alpha   90.00
_cell.angle_beta   90.00
_cell.angle_gamma   90.00
#
_symmetry.space_group_name_H-M   'P 1'
#
loop_
_entity.id
_entity.type
_entity.pdbx_description
1 polymer ?
#
loop_
_entity_poly.entity_id
_entity_poly.type
_entity_poly.pdbx_seq_one_letter_code
_entity_poly.pdbx_strand_id
1 'polypeptide(L)'
;KIDLPDELKEIGPVPIEAGGRKAEPELDILSNIILAFNEQFGGLFQDPERMGKRISEEIPDKVSADTAYSNARKNSDRQNARIEHDKALLRVVTAMLKDDTELFKQFSDNDSFRHWLTDTVFSLTYDR
;
A
#
# COMPACT_ATOMS: atom_id res chain seq x y z
N LYS A 1 -0.50 58.91 -31.49
CA LYS A 1 -0.78 58.12 -32.71
C LYS A 1 0.25 57.00 -32.81
N ILE A 2 -0.02 55.85 -32.19
CA ILE A 2 0.29 54.50 -32.66
C ILE A 2 -0.77 53.63 -31.98
N ASP A 3 -1.75 53.17 -32.75
CA ASP A 3 -2.78 52.20 -32.33
C ASP A 3 -2.17 50.80 -32.39
N LEU A 4 -2.31 50.00 -31.33
CA LEU A 4 -2.14 48.55 -31.41
C LEU A 4 -3.53 47.90 -31.32
N PRO A 5 -3.96 47.12 -32.32
CA PRO A 5 -5.17 46.31 -32.20
C PRO A 5 -4.88 45.04 -31.40
N ASP A 6 -5.64 44.82 -30.32
CA ASP A 6 -5.77 43.53 -29.64
C ASP A 6 -6.49 42.53 -30.57
N GLU A 7 -5.75 41.63 -31.20
CA GLU A 7 -6.34 40.45 -31.85
C GLU A 7 -6.59 39.35 -30.80
N LEU A 8 -7.85 39.29 -30.33
CA LEU A 8 -8.40 38.14 -29.61
C LEU A 8 -8.49 36.94 -30.55
N LYS A 9 -7.49 36.06 -30.49
CA LYS A 9 -7.52 34.76 -31.18
C LYS A 9 -8.34 33.77 -30.34
N GLU A 10 -9.63 33.62 -30.67
CA GLU A 10 -10.46 32.53 -30.12
C GLU A 10 -9.85 31.17 -30.50
N ILE A 11 -9.35 30.45 -29.49
CA ILE A 11 -9.04 29.03 -29.60
C ILE A 11 -10.31 28.25 -29.27
N GLY A 12 -10.92 27.64 -30.30
CA GLY A 12 -12.08 26.77 -30.15
C GLY A 12 -11.79 25.57 -29.22
N PRO A 13 -12.83 24.97 -28.61
CA PRO A 13 -12.66 23.93 -27.61
C PRO A 13 -12.09 22.67 -28.26
N VAL A 14 -10.98 22.17 -27.71
CA VAL A 14 -10.43 20.86 -28.07
C VAL A 14 -11.36 19.74 -27.56
N PRO A 15 -11.64 18.70 -28.35
CA PRO A 15 -12.44 17.57 -27.89
C PRO A 15 -11.67 16.82 -26.80
N ILE A 16 -12.19 16.82 -25.58
CA ILE A 16 -11.67 15.95 -24.52
C ILE A 16 -12.29 14.58 -24.74
N GLU A 17 -11.54 13.68 -25.37
CA GLU A 17 -11.81 12.25 -25.36
C GLU A 17 -11.90 11.79 -23.90
N ALA A 18 -13.06 11.26 -23.53
CA ALA A 18 -13.28 10.55 -22.28
C ALA A 18 -12.55 9.20 -22.33
N GLY A 19 -11.25 9.21 -22.03
CA GLY A 19 -10.40 8.03 -21.91
C GLY A 19 -9.62 8.09 -20.60
N GLY A 20 -9.80 7.09 -19.72
CA GLY A 20 -9.31 7.09 -18.34
C GLY A 20 -7.81 7.35 -18.21
N ARG A 21 -7.45 8.56 -17.77
CA ARG A 21 -6.12 8.88 -17.24
C ARG A 21 -6.20 8.98 -15.73
N LYS A 22 -6.05 7.85 -15.05
CA LYS A 22 -5.79 7.81 -13.60
C LYS A 22 -4.55 6.98 -13.20
N ALA A 23 -3.94 6.24 -14.13
CA ALA A 23 -2.89 5.28 -13.76
C ALA A 23 -1.46 5.86 -13.70
N GLU A 24 -1.07 6.77 -14.59
CA GLU A 24 0.33 7.25 -14.67
C GLU A 24 0.89 7.86 -13.37
N PRO A 25 0.24 8.84 -12.71
CA PRO A 25 0.83 9.49 -11.54
C PRO A 25 0.84 8.61 -10.28
N GLU A 26 -0.13 7.69 -10.12
CA GLU A 26 -0.18 6.79 -8.97
C GLU A 26 0.88 5.68 -9.08
N LEU A 27 1.09 5.15 -10.29
CA LEU A 27 2.14 4.17 -10.56
C LEU A 27 3.53 4.77 -10.29
N ASP A 28 3.78 6.00 -10.73
CA ASP A 28 5.06 6.68 -10.48
C ASP A 28 5.36 6.86 -8.99
N ILE A 29 4.35 7.20 -8.17
CA ILE A 29 4.52 7.32 -6.71
C ILE A 29 4.88 5.97 -6.09
N LEU A 30 4.16 4.90 -6.47
CA LEU A 30 4.39 3.56 -5.95
C LEU A 30 5.78 3.06 -6.35
N SER A 31 6.17 3.28 -7.61
CA SER A 31 7.50 2.94 -8.13
C SER A 31 8.62 3.65 -7.36
N ASN A 32 8.45 4.94 -7.06
CA ASN A 32 9.43 5.70 -6.29
C ASN A 32 9.58 5.19 -4.84
N ILE A 33 8.46 4.82 -4.20
CA ILE A 33 8.49 4.24 -2.85
C ILE A 33 9.22 2.89 -2.84
N ILE A 34 8.91 2.02 -3.80
CA ILE A 34 9.53 0.69 -3.92
C ILE A 34 11.02 0.82 -4.22
N LEU A 35 11.41 1.74 -5.12
CA LEU A 35 12.82 2.00 -5.43
C LEU A 35 13.59 2.45 -4.19
N ALA A 36 13.09 3.47 -3.49
CA ALA A 36 13.73 4.00 -2.28
C ALA A 36 13.84 2.94 -1.18
N PHE A 37 12.81 2.10 -1.01
CA PHE A 37 12.85 0.97 -0.10
C PHE A 37 13.94 -0.03 -0.49
N ASN A 38 13.98 -0.45 -1.76
CA ASN A 38 14.93 -1.45 -2.23
C ASN A 38 16.39 -0.97 -2.08
N GLU A 39 16.66 0.28 -2.41
CA GLU A 39 18.01 0.87 -2.31
C GLU A 39 18.51 0.95 -0.87
N GLN A 40 17.64 1.28 0.09
CA GLN A 40 18.03 1.51 1.48
C GLN A 40 17.94 0.24 2.35
N PHE A 41 16.94 -0.60 2.10
CA PHE A 41 16.54 -1.67 3.01
C PHE A 41 16.36 -3.02 2.33
N GLY A 42 16.36 -3.09 0.98
CA GLY A 42 16.07 -4.32 0.24
C GLY A 42 16.96 -5.48 0.67
N GLY A 43 18.26 -5.23 0.90
CA GLY A 43 19.22 -6.26 1.36
C GLY A 43 18.92 -6.88 2.74
N LEU A 44 17.98 -6.33 3.51
CA LEU A 44 17.57 -6.88 4.81
C LEU A 44 16.54 -8.02 4.68
N PHE A 45 15.90 -8.16 3.52
CA PHE A 45 14.79 -9.08 3.32
C PHE A 45 15.16 -10.20 2.36
N GLN A 46 14.68 -11.41 2.64
CA GLN A 46 14.84 -12.56 1.74
C GLN A 46 14.04 -12.39 0.44
N ASP A 47 12.92 -11.67 0.49
CA ASP A 47 12.09 -11.32 -0.66
C ASP A 47 11.75 -9.82 -0.61
N PRO A 48 12.64 -8.97 -1.16
CA PRO A 48 12.47 -7.52 -1.16
C PRO A 48 11.29 -7.07 -2.02
N GLU A 49 10.99 -7.76 -3.11
CA GLU A 49 9.88 -7.39 -4.00
C GLU A 49 8.54 -7.55 -3.28
N ARG A 50 8.33 -8.72 -2.64
CA ARG A 50 7.12 -8.94 -1.83
C ARG A 50 7.03 -7.95 -0.69
N MET A 51 8.14 -7.67 -0.01
CA MET A 51 8.14 -6.69 1.10
C MET A 51 7.83 -5.28 0.61
N GLY A 52 8.38 -4.87 -0.55
CA GLY A 52 8.09 -3.60 -1.19
C GLY A 52 6.59 -3.41 -1.43
N LYS A 53 5.92 -4.43 -2.01
CA LYS A 53 4.46 -4.41 -2.21
C LYS A 53 3.69 -4.27 -0.88
N ARG A 54 4.08 -5.00 0.17
CA ARG A 54 3.44 -4.86 1.49
C ARG A 54 3.59 -3.46 2.06
N ILE A 55 4.76 -2.84 1.90
CA ILE A 55 5.02 -1.47 2.38
C ILE A 55 4.26 -0.42 1.58
N SER A 56 4.14 -0.59 0.27
CA SER A 56 3.53 0.40 -0.61
C SER A 56 2.00 0.28 -0.69
N GLU A 57 1.43 -0.89 -0.42
CA GLU A 57 0.01 -1.18 -0.57
C GLU A 57 -0.64 -1.59 0.76
N GLU A 58 -0.25 -2.74 1.31
CA GLU A 58 -0.95 -3.38 2.44
C GLU A 58 -0.87 -2.55 3.74
N ILE A 59 0.31 -2.04 4.08
CA ILE A 59 0.55 -1.29 5.33
C ILE A 59 -0.22 0.04 5.33
N PRO A 60 -0.13 0.90 4.30
CA PRO A 60 -0.90 2.14 4.22
C PRO A 60 -2.41 1.93 4.37
N ASP A 61 -2.96 0.91 3.70
CA ASP A 61 -4.39 0.59 3.77
C ASP A 61 -4.81 0.25 5.20
N LYS A 62 -4.06 -0.66 5.85
CA LYS A 62 -4.33 -1.06 7.24
C LYS A 62 -4.16 0.10 8.22
N VAL A 63 -3.14 0.95 8.05
CA VAL A 63 -2.94 2.13 8.90
C VAL A 63 -4.08 3.13 8.72
N SER A 64 -4.51 3.38 7.48
CA SER A 64 -5.61 4.32 7.20
C SER A 64 -6.95 3.85 7.79
N ALA A 65 -7.12 2.53 7.94
CA ALA A 65 -8.28 1.90 8.55
C ALA A 65 -8.22 1.87 10.10
N ASP A 66 -7.06 2.14 10.72
CA ASP A 66 -6.95 2.22 12.18
C ASP A 66 -7.88 3.32 12.71
N THR A 67 -8.76 2.94 13.64
CA THR A 67 -9.82 3.83 14.12
C THR A 67 -9.27 5.06 14.84
N ALA A 68 -8.20 4.91 15.63
CA ALA A 68 -7.62 6.03 16.36
C ALA A 68 -6.97 7.03 15.41
N TYR A 69 -6.18 6.53 14.44
CA TYR A 69 -5.58 7.39 13.42
C TYR A 69 -6.63 8.05 12.52
N SER A 70 -7.64 7.29 12.06
CA SER A 70 -8.72 7.83 11.22
C SER A 70 -9.49 8.96 11.93
N ASN A 71 -9.74 8.80 13.24
CA ASN A 71 -10.36 9.85 14.06
C ASN A 71 -9.46 11.07 14.23
N ALA A 72 -8.16 10.87 14.51
CA ALA A 72 -7.20 11.96 14.66
C ALA A 72 -7.03 12.74 13.34
N ARG A 73 -7.01 12.05 12.20
CA ARG A 73 -6.92 12.68 10.87
C ARG A 73 -8.13 13.57 10.56
N LYS A 74 -9.33 13.19 11.01
CA LYS A 74 -10.57 13.94 10.76
C LYS A 74 -10.79 15.11 11.73
N ASN A 75 -10.39 14.93 12.99
CA ASN A 75 -10.85 15.77 14.09
C ASN A 75 -9.72 16.44 14.90
N SER A 76 -8.46 16.35 14.47
CA SER A 76 -7.32 16.91 15.20
C SER A 76 -6.35 17.66 14.29
N ASP A 77 -5.40 18.35 14.91
CA ASP A 77 -4.28 18.96 14.19
C ASP A 77 -3.29 17.92 13.64
N ARG A 78 -2.38 18.40 12.80
CA ARG A 78 -1.35 17.59 12.14
C ARG A 78 -0.42 16.88 13.13
N GLN A 79 -0.13 17.48 14.28
CA GLN A 79 0.79 16.90 15.26
C GLN A 79 0.14 15.71 15.95
N ASN A 80 -1.12 15.84 16.39
CA ASN A 80 -1.86 14.75 16.99
C ASN A 80 -2.11 13.61 15.99
N ALA A 81 -2.46 13.94 14.74
CA ALA A 81 -2.61 12.94 13.68
C ALA A 81 -1.30 12.16 13.43
N ARG A 82 -0.14 12.81 13.52
CA ARG A 82 1.16 12.14 13.38
C ARG A 82 1.47 11.21 14.56
N ILE A 83 1.14 11.60 15.78
CA ILE A 83 1.32 10.74 16.97
C ILE A 83 0.45 9.49 16.85
N GLU A 84 -0.82 9.64 16.49
CA GLU A 84 -1.72 8.49 16.33
C GLU A 84 -1.36 7.61 15.14
N HIS A 85 -0.84 8.19 14.06
CA HIS A 85 -0.27 7.44 12.93
C HIS A 85 0.84 6.49 13.39
N ASP A 86 1.80 6.97 14.18
CA ASP A 86 2.96 6.16 14.57
C ASP A 86 2.54 5.00 15.49
N LYS A 87 1.54 5.22 16.35
CA LYS A 87 0.94 4.15 17.14
C LYS A 87 0.19 3.15 16.26
N ALA A 88 -0.57 3.63 15.26
CA ALA A 88 -1.30 2.77 14.32
C ALA A 88 -0.35 1.91 13.49
N LEU A 89 0.73 2.47 12.98
CA LEU A 89 1.75 1.73 12.24
C LEU A 89 2.36 0.61 13.07
N LEU A 90 2.72 0.89 14.34
CA LEU A 90 3.23 -0.15 15.25
C LEU A 90 2.21 -1.27 15.48
N ARG A 91 0.93 -0.93 15.69
CA ARG A 91 -0.15 -1.92 15.84
C ARG A 91 -0.30 -2.80 14.61
N VAL A 92 -0.30 -2.19 13.42
CA VAL A 92 -0.44 -2.90 12.15
C VAL A 92 0.70 -3.89 11.94
N VAL A 93 1.95 -3.44 12.09
CA VAL A 93 3.12 -4.32 11.92
C VAL A 93 3.12 -5.46 12.95
N THR A 94 2.74 -5.17 14.19
CA THR A 94 2.64 -6.19 15.25
C THR A 94 1.54 -7.22 14.94
N ALA A 95 0.39 -6.77 14.44
CA ALA A 95 -0.72 -7.66 14.07
C ALA A 95 -0.33 -8.59 12.91
N MET A 96 0.37 -8.07 11.89
CA MET A 96 0.86 -8.88 10.77
C MET A 96 1.82 -9.98 11.25
N LEU A 97 2.76 -9.65 12.15
CA LEU A 97 3.68 -10.64 12.73
C LEU A 97 2.94 -11.69 13.57
N LYS A 98 1.89 -11.28 14.30
CA LYS A 98 1.09 -12.18 15.13
C LYS A 98 0.44 -13.27 14.28
N ASP A 99 -0.15 -12.91 13.14
CA ASP A 99 -0.80 -13.87 12.25
C ASP A 99 0.23 -14.86 11.65
N ASP A 100 1.39 -14.36 11.20
CA ASP A 100 2.48 -15.20 10.68
C ASP A 100 3.02 -16.16 11.76
N THR A 101 3.16 -15.67 13.00
CA THR A 101 3.61 -16.49 14.14
C THR A 101 2.58 -17.52 14.55
N GLU A 102 1.29 -17.17 14.54
CA GLU A 102 0.21 -18.10 14.86
C GLU A 102 0.09 -19.21 13.82
N LEU A 103 0.24 -18.88 12.52
CA LEU A 103 0.31 -19.89 11.46
C LEU A 103 1.43 -20.91 11.72
N PHE A 104 2.64 -20.42 11.99
CA PHE A 104 3.78 -21.29 12.28
C PHE A 104 3.53 -22.16 13.52
N LYS A 105 3.03 -21.55 14.60
CA LYS A 105 2.70 -22.25 15.85
C LYS A 105 1.65 -23.34 15.64
N GLN A 106 0.55 -23.04 14.95
CA GLN A 106 -0.50 -24.03 14.67
C GLN A 106 0.04 -25.16 13.78
N PHE A 107 0.90 -24.85 12.81
CA PHE A 107 1.54 -25.89 12.01
C PHE A 107 2.45 -26.80 12.85
N SER A 108 3.23 -26.22 13.77
CA SER A 108 4.14 -26.97 14.64
C SER A 108 3.39 -27.82 15.68
N ASP A 109 2.46 -27.19 16.42
CA ASP A 109 1.98 -27.71 17.70
C ASP A 109 0.57 -28.30 17.62
N ASN A 110 -0.13 -28.15 16.48
CA ASN A 110 -1.49 -28.65 16.28
C ASN A 110 -1.53 -29.65 15.13
N ASP A 111 -1.47 -30.94 15.48
CA ASP A 111 -1.47 -32.06 14.52
C ASP A 111 -2.64 -32.03 13.55
N SER A 112 -3.84 -31.67 14.04
CA SER A 112 -5.04 -31.60 13.20
C SER A 112 -4.91 -30.49 12.15
N PHE A 113 -4.43 -29.32 12.55
CA PHE A 113 -4.18 -28.22 11.62
C PHE A 113 -3.08 -28.56 10.61
N ARG A 114 -1.97 -29.16 11.07
CA ARG A 114 -0.86 -29.57 10.21
C ARG A 114 -1.30 -30.58 9.14
N HIS A 115 -2.05 -31.60 9.53
CA HIS A 115 -2.56 -32.62 8.59
C HIS A 115 -3.48 -31.99 7.55
N TRP A 116 -4.45 -31.19 8.00
CA TRP A 116 -5.37 -30.48 7.11
C TRP A 116 -4.63 -29.58 6.11
N LEU A 117 -3.65 -28.78 6.57
CA LEU A 117 -2.91 -27.87 5.70
C LEU A 117 -2.06 -28.63 4.68
N THR A 118 -1.39 -29.71 5.11
CA THR A 118 -0.56 -30.56 4.24
C THR A 118 -1.39 -31.18 3.11
N ASP A 119 -2.51 -31.82 3.45
CA ASP A 119 -3.38 -32.47 2.48
C ASP A 119 -4.02 -31.47 1.51
N THR A 120 -4.44 -30.32 2.03
CA THR A 120 -5.04 -29.25 1.22
C THR A 120 -4.04 -28.69 0.21
N VAL A 121 -2.83 -28.32 0.66
CA VAL A 121 -1.79 -27.77 -0.23
C VAL A 121 -1.33 -28.82 -1.23
N PHE A 122 -1.15 -30.08 -0.81
CA PHE A 122 -0.80 -31.17 -1.72
C PHE A 122 -1.86 -31.33 -2.82
N SER A 123 -3.14 -31.43 -2.45
CA SER A 123 -4.24 -31.58 -3.42
C SER A 123 -4.31 -30.42 -4.43
N LEU A 124 -3.98 -29.20 -4.01
CA LEU A 124 -3.98 -28.02 -4.88
C LEU A 124 -2.79 -27.97 -5.85
N THR A 125 -1.72 -28.71 -5.57
CA THR A 125 -0.44 -28.60 -6.29
C THR A 125 -0.06 -29.85 -7.06
N TYR A 126 -0.60 -31.01 -6.69
CA TYR A 126 -0.22 -32.29 -7.26
C TYR A 126 -0.77 -32.53 -8.67
N ASP A 127 -2.01 -32.10 -8.94
CA ASP A 127 -2.67 -32.28 -10.25
C ASP A 127 -2.51 -31.06 -11.18
N ARG A 128 -1.52 -30.19 -10.92
CA ARG A 128 -1.24 -29.00 -11.76
C ARG A 128 -0.15 -29.25 -12.80
#